data_AF-A0A1S9CG17-F1
#
_entry.id   AF-A0A1S9CG17-F1
#
_cell.length_a   1.000
_cell.length_b   1.000
_cell.length_c   1.000
_cell.angle_alpha   90.00
_cell.angle_beta   90.00
_cell.angle_gamma   90.00
#
_symmetry.space_group_name_H-M   'P 1'
#
loop_
_entity.id
_entity.type
_entity.pdbx_description
1 polymer ?
#
loop_
_entity_poly.entity_id
_entity_poly.type
_entity_poly.pdbx_seq_one_letter_code
_entity_poly.pdbx_strand_id
1 'polypeptide(L)' 'MLLILDEPTNHLDNSTIAALEEILKTKKCAIIMVPHDRYFLDRVINKTVKIDSEHLYSCDGNYSKFLELKAES' A
#
# COMPACT_ATOMS: atom_id res chain seq x y z
N MET A 1 -13.08 -7.99 10.05
CA MET A 1 -11.72 -8.55 10.22
C MET A 1 -10.72 -7.55 9.65
N LEU A 2 -9.63 -7.30 10.36
CA LEU A 2 -8.58 -6.34 9.99
C LEU A 2 -7.24 -7.10 9.92
N LEU A 3 -6.45 -6.85 8.90
CA LEU A 3 -5.08 -7.35 8.77
C LEU A 3 -4.12 -6.15 8.81
N ILE A 4 -3.06 -6.25 9.62
CA ILE A 4 -2.00 -5.25 9.71
C ILE A 4 -0.70 -5.93 9.33
N LEU A 5 0.02 -5.38 8.35
CA LEU A 5 1.26 -5.93 7.81
C LEU A 5 2.37 -4.89 7.86
N ASP A 6 3.49 -5.25 8.48
CA ASP A 6 4.70 -4.43 8.50
C ASP A 6 5.76 -5.11 7.64
N GLU A 7 6.27 -4.41 6.63
CA GLU A 7 7.23 -4.92 5.62
C GLU A 7 6.88 -6.31 5.03
N PRO A 8 5.69 -6.49 4.43
CA PRO A 8 5.20 -7.80 3.96
C PRO A 8 5.97 -8.43 2.81
N THR A 9 6.82 -7.66 2.11
CA THR A 9 7.60 -8.14 0.96
C THR A 9 9.04 -8.51 1.32
N ASN A 10 9.46 -8.30 2.57
CA ASN A 10 10.84 -8.50 2.97
C ASN A 10 11.24 -9.98 2.90
N HIS A 11 12.46 -10.24 2.41
CA HIS A 11 13.01 -11.59 2.18
C HIS A 11 12.20 -12.49 1.23
N LEU A 12 11.24 -11.94 0.47
CA LEU A 12 10.46 -12.70 -0.52
C LEU A 12 11.09 -12.58 -1.91
N ASP A 13 11.02 -13.67 -2.67
CA ASP A 13 11.31 -13.62 -4.11
C ASP A 13 10.13 -13.04 -4.90
N ASN A 14 10.40 -12.66 -6.16
CA ASN A 14 9.40 -12.03 -7.03
C ASN A 14 8.16 -12.91 -7.25
N SER A 15 8.32 -14.24 -7.26
CA SER A 15 7.19 -15.15 -7.47
C SER A 15 6.26 -15.20 -6.26
N THR A 16 6.84 -15.12 -5.07
CA THR A 16 6.12 -15.10 -3.80
C THR A 16 5.43 -13.74 -3.60
N ILE A 17 6.08 -12.64 -4.00
CA ILE A 17 5.46 -11.31 -4.01
C ILE A 17 4.22 -11.31 -4.91
N ALA A 18 4.31 -11.85 -6.13
CA ALA A 18 3.16 -11.91 -7.03
C ALA A 18 1.99 -12.73 -6.44
N ALA A 19 2.27 -13.87 -5.79
CA ALA A 19 1.25 -14.65 -5.10
C ALA A 19 0.61 -13.88 -3.94
N LEU A 20 1.42 -13.16 -3.17
CA LEU A 20 0.94 -12.31 -2.07
C LEU A 20 0.03 -11.19 -2.57
N GLU A 21 0.37 -10.53 -3.67
CA GLU A 21 -0.47 -9.48 -4.27
C GLU A 21 -1.87 -9.99 -4.59
N GLU A 22 -1.98 -11.18 -5.19
CA GLU A 22 -3.27 -11.77 -5.55
C GLU A 22 -4.10 -12.14 -4.32
N ILE A 23 -3.46 -12.64 -3.25
CA ILE A 23 -4.13 -12.89 -1.98
C ILE A 23 -4.67 -11.60 -1.38
N LEU A 24 -3.86 -10.54 -1.36
CA LEU A 24 -4.25 -9.25 -0.77
C LEU A 24 -5.38 -8.56 -1.55
N LYS A 25 -5.37 -8.65 -2.88
CA LYS A 25 -6.45 -8.09 -3.73
C LYS A 25 -7.78 -8.81 -3.59
N THR A 26 -7.76 -10.12 -3.34
CA THR A 26 -8.98 -10.96 -3.27
C THR A 26 -9.55 -11.10 -1.86
N LYS A 27 -8.76 -10.76 -0.83
CA LYS A 27 -9.17 -10.79 0.57
C LYS A 27 -10.31 -9.79 0.83
N LYS A 28 -11.44 -10.30 1.31
CA LYS A 28 -12.59 -9.49 1.77
C LYS A 28 -12.39 -9.00 3.21
N CYS A 29 -11.34 -8.20 3.45
CA CYS A 29 -11.10 -7.56 4.74
C CYS A 29 -10.40 -6.20 4.56
N ALA A 30 -10.44 -5.36 5.60
CA ALA A 30 -9.59 -4.17 5.64
C ALA A 30 -8.14 -4.61 5.86
N ILE A 31 -7.21 -4.03 5.11
CA ILE A 31 -5.78 -4.30 5.20
C ILE A 31 -5.07 -2.96 5.38
N ILE A 32 -4.25 -2.86 6.42
CA ILE A 32 -3.34 -1.75 6.64
C ILE A 32 -1.94 -2.33 6.46
N MET A 33 -1.11 -1.68 5.65
CA MET A 33 0.24 -2.14 5.40
C MET A 33 1.23 -0.99 5.34
N VAL A 34 2.45 -1.24 5.82
CA VAL A 34 3.59 -0.32 5.74
C VAL A 34 4.78 -1.06 5.09
N PRO A 35 4.86 -1.07 3.75
CA PRO A 35 6.00 -1.60 3.01
C PRO A 35 6.95 -0.48 2.54
N HIS A 36 8.24 -0.82 2.38
CA HIS A 36 9.21 0.04 1.72
C HIS A 36 9.11 0.02 0.18
N ASP A 37 8.49 -1.00 -0.42
CA ASP A 37 8.32 -1.13 -1.87
C ASP A 37 7.10 -0.34 -2.37
N ARG A 38 7.39 0.79 -3.05
CA ARG A 38 6.39 1.69 -3.62
C ARG A 38 5.63 1.09 -4.80
N TYR A 39 6.26 0.21 -5.58
CA TYR A 39 5.61 -0.43 -6.71
C TYR A 39 4.64 -1.51 -6.25
N PHE A 40 4.99 -2.23 -5.17
CA PHE A 40 4.07 -3.16 -4.51
C PHE A 40 2.84 -2.43 -3.96
N LEU A 41 3.05 -1.31 -3.25
CA LEU A 41 1.94 -0.46 -2.78
C LEU A 41 1.02 -0.09 -3.92
N ASP A 42 1.59 0.37 -5.02
CA ASP A 42 0.82 0.89 -6.15
C ASP A 42 -0.09 -0.15 -6.80
N ARG A 43 0.31 -1.43 -6.76
CA ARG A 43 -0.42 -2.57 -7.32
C ARG A 43 -1.51 -3.12 -6.40
N VAL A 44 -1.42 -2.89 -5.08
CA VAL A 44 -2.28 -3.56 -4.09
C VAL A 44 -3.24 -2.61 -3.40
N ILE A 45 -2.82 -1.40 -3.06
CA ILE A 45 -3.64 -0.49 -2.27
C ILE A 45 -4.62 0.28 -3.15
N ASN A 46 -5.78 0.60 -2.57
CA ASN A 46 -6.79 1.46 -3.19
C ASN A 46 -6.96 2.80 -2.47
N LYS A 47 -6.23 3.01 -1.36
CA LYS A 47 -6.21 4.22 -0.57
C LYS A 47 -4.81 4.41 0.01
N THR A 48 -4.29 5.62 -0.08
CA THR A 48 -2.97 5.98 0.44
C THR A 48 -3.14 6.89 1.65
N VAL A 49 -2.41 6.61 2.72
CA VAL A 49 -2.33 7.48 3.90
C VAL A 49 -0.87 7.82 4.15
N LYS A 50 -0.54 9.11 4.11
CA LYS A 50 0.79 9.62 4.46
C LYS A 50 0.71 10.28 5.83
N ILE A 51 1.64 9.91 6.69
CA ILE A 51 1.92 10.63 7.93
C ILE A 51 3.10 11.55 7.65
N ASP A 52 2.93 12.83 7.91
CA ASP A 52 4.00 13.82 7.79
C ASP A 52 3.93 14.78 8.97
N SER A 53 4.98 14.80 9.78
CA SER A 53 5.01 15.50 11.06
C SER A 53 3.81 15.10 11.95
N GLU A 54 2.91 16.03 12.26
CA GLU A 54 1.71 15.81 13.07
C GLU A 54 0.42 15.66 12.25
N HIS A 55 0.54 15.60 10.91
CA HIS A 55 -0.60 15.59 10.01
C HIS A 55 -0.75 14.25 9.28
N LEU A 56 -2.01 13.83 9.13
CA LEU A 56 -2.43 12.68 8.34
C LEU A 56 -3.05 13.18 7.03
N TYR A 57 -2.48 12.76 5.91
CA TYR A 57 -2.98 13.04 4.57
C TYR A 57 -3.52 11.75 3.97
N SER A 58 -4.83 11.71 3.69
CA SER A 58 -5.46 10.57 3.04
C SER A 58 -5.85 10.91 1.61
N CYS A 59 -5.55 9.99 0.69
CA CYS A 59 -5.97 10.05 -0.70
C CYS A 59 -6.66 8.75 -1.09
N ASP A 60 -7.82 8.85 -1.73
CA ASP A 60 -8.44 7.70 -2.39
C ASP A 60 -7.69 7.46 -3.70
N GLY A 61 -7.12 6.26 -3.85
CA GLY A 61 -6.17 5.94 -4.90
C GLY A 61 -4.87 5.35 -4.38
N ASN A 62 -4.11 4.78 -5.31
CA ASN A 62 -2.82 4.17 -5.07
C ASN A 62 -1.71 5.21 -4.85
N TYR A 63 -0.48 4.73 -4.66
CA TYR A 63 0.65 5.58 -4.31
C TYR A 63 1.01 6.56 -5.43
N SER A 64 0.96 6.14 -6.69
CA SER A 64 1.16 6.99 -7.86
C SER A 64 0.15 8.13 -7.88
N LYS A 65 -1.13 7.84 -7.63
CA LYS A 65 -2.17 8.88 -7.61
C LYS A 65 -1.95 9.90 -6.50
N PHE A 66 -1.48 9.45 -5.34
CA PHE A 66 -1.12 10.33 -4.24
C PHE A 66 0.04 11.27 -4.62
N LEU A 67 1.05 10.80 -5.34
CA LEU A 67 2.17 11.63 -5.79
C LEU A 67 1.74 12.71 -6.80
N GLU A 68 0.85 12.37 -7.73
CA GLU A 68 0.28 13.33 -8.68
C GLU A 68 -0.42 14.49 -7.96
N LEU A 69 -1.35 14.18 -7.05
CA LEU A 69 -2.11 15.19 -6.31
C LEU A 69 -1.21 16.08 -5.45
N LYS A 70 -0.13 15.51 -4.91
CA LYS A 70 0.85 16.28 -4.15
C LYS A 70 1.66 17.24 -5.03
N ALA A 71 1.92 16.88 -6.30
CA ALA A 71 2.67 17.75 -7.22
C ALA A 71 1.82 18.90 -7.76
N GLU A 72 0.49 18.76 -7.75
CA GLU A 72 -0.49 19.78 -8.14
C GLU A 72 -0.86 20.75 -7.01
N SER A 73 -0.39 20.50 -5.78
CA SER A 73 -0.65 21.29 -4.56
C SER A 73 0.55 22.15 -4.16
#